data_AF-A0A4Q2QQY7-F1
#
_entry.id   AF-A0A4Q2QQY7-F1
#
_cell.length_a   1.000
_cell.length_b   1.000
_cell.length_c   1.000
_cell.angle_alpha   90.00
_cell.angle_beta   90.00
_cell.angle_gamma   90.00
#
_symmetry.space_group_name_H-M   'P 1'
#
loop_
_entity.id
_entity.type
_entity.pdbx_description
1 polymer ?
#
loop_
_entity_poly.entity_id
_entity_poly.type
_entity_poly.pdbx_seq_one_letter_code
_entity_poly.pdbx_strand_id
1 'polypeptide(L)'
;KAIHKILKGNDDRLLVVIGPCSIHDPVAAKEYATRLLALREELKDELEIVMRVYFEKPRTTVGWKGLINDPHMDNSFQINDGLRIARKLLLDINDSGLPAAGEFLDMITPQYLADLMSWGAIGARTTESQVHRELASGLS
;
A
#
# COMPACT_ATOMS: atom_id res chain seq x y z
N LYS A 1 13.47 -2.73 -6.72
CA LYS A 1 14.41 -2.83 -7.88
C LYS A 1 13.74 -3.29 -9.19
N ALA A 2 12.97 -4.39 -9.22
CA ALA A 2 12.28 -4.85 -10.43
C ALA A 2 11.43 -3.74 -11.08
N ILE A 3 10.59 -3.08 -10.28
CA ILE A 3 9.78 -1.92 -10.67
C ILE A 3 10.61 -0.82 -11.36
N HIS A 4 11.79 -0.50 -10.85
CA HIS A 4 12.66 0.51 -11.45
C HIS A 4 13.18 0.12 -12.83
N LYS A 5 13.40 -1.19 -13.10
CA LYS A 5 13.80 -1.66 -14.43
C LYS A 5 12.66 -1.50 -15.42
N ILE A 6 11.44 -1.87 -15.02
CA ILE A 6 10.22 -1.71 -15.83
C ILE A 6 9.99 -0.24 -16.18
N LEU A 7 10.02 0.65 -15.18
CA LEU A 7 9.83 2.10 -15.40
C LEU A 7 10.91 2.74 -16.28
N LYS A 8 12.11 2.14 -16.34
CA LYS A 8 13.20 2.57 -17.23
C LYS A 8 13.20 1.88 -18.59
N GLY A 9 12.26 0.96 -18.86
CA GLY A 9 12.21 0.18 -20.10
C GLY A 9 13.29 -0.91 -20.23
N ASN A 10 13.95 -1.29 -19.13
CA ASN A 10 14.98 -2.34 -19.10
C ASN A 10 14.42 -3.74 -18.78
N ASP A 11 13.11 -3.83 -18.58
CA ASP A 11 12.32 -5.04 -18.31
C ASP A 11 10.95 -4.74 -18.96
N ASP A 12 10.50 -5.60 -19.88
CA ASP A 12 9.31 -5.40 -20.70
C ASP A 12 8.03 -5.93 -20.04
N ARG A 13 8.15 -6.56 -18.86
CA ARG A 13 7.02 -7.00 -18.06
C ARG A 13 6.12 -5.83 -17.65
N LEU A 14 4.83 -6.12 -17.51
CA LEU A 14 3.85 -5.13 -17.06
C LEU A 14 3.82 -5.07 -15.53
N LEU A 15 4.03 -3.88 -14.96
CA LEU A 15 3.75 -3.62 -13.54
C LEU A 15 2.24 -3.61 -13.29
N VAL A 16 1.78 -4.46 -12.39
CA VAL A 16 0.36 -4.57 -12.02
C VAL A 16 0.19 -4.29 -10.54
N VAL A 17 -0.34 -3.11 -10.20
CA VAL A 17 -0.72 -2.77 -8.82
C VAL A 17 -2.19 -3.14 -8.62
N ILE A 18 -2.47 -4.23 -7.91
CA ILE A 18 -3.82 -4.80 -7.80
C ILE A 18 -4.16 -5.24 -6.37
N GLY A 19 -5.40 -5.03 -5.96
CA GLY A 19 -5.87 -5.42 -4.64
C GLY A 19 -7.12 -4.66 -4.22
N PRO A 20 -7.58 -4.86 -2.97
CA PRO A 20 -8.73 -4.16 -2.42
C PRO A 20 -8.59 -2.64 -2.50
N CYS A 21 -9.71 -1.94 -2.60
CA CYS A 21 -9.67 -0.48 -2.68
C CYS A 21 -9.09 0.14 -1.40
N SER A 22 -9.42 -0.42 -0.23
CA SER A 22 -8.85 -0.15 1.09
C SER A 22 -8.97 -1.40 1.96
N ILE A 23 -7.99 -1.60 2.83
CA ILE A 23 -7.99 -2.68 3.83
C ILE A 23 -8.81 -2.25 5.04
N HIS A 24 -9.75 -3.09 5.45
CA HIS A 24 -10.49 -2.96 6.71
C HIS A 24 -10.42 -4.26 7.54
N ASP A 25 -10.17 -5.40 6.90
CA ASP A 25 -9.98 -6.71 7.54
C ASP A 25 -8.60 -7.30 7.18
N PRO A 26 -7.65 -7.37 8.13
CA PRO A 26 -6.34 -7.98 7.92
C PRO A 26 -6.39 -9.49 7.60
N VAL A 27 -7.42 -10.21 8.05
CA VAL A 27 -7.56 -11.65 7.78
C VAL A 27 -7.88 -11.87 6.31
N ALA A 28 -8.94 -11.21 5.81
CA ALA A 28 -9.27 -11.24 4.39
C ALA A 28 -8.14 -10.73 3.50
N ALA A 29 -7.37 -9.71 3.95
CA ALA A 29 -6.21 -9.22 3.21
C ALA A 29 -5.12 -10.28 3.04
N LYS A 30 -4.85 -11.08 4.07
CA LYS A 30 -3.87 -12.19 4.00
C LYS A 30 -4.35 -13.35 3.13
N GLU A 31 -5.64 -13.66 3.19
CA GLU A 31 -6.23 -14.64 2.27
C GLU A 31 -6.09 -14.19 0.81
N TYR A 32 -6.39 -12.91 0.54
CA TYR A 32 -6.20 -12.33 -0.78
C TYR A 32 -4.74 -12.39 -1.23
N ALA A 33 -3.80 -12.03 -0.35
CA ALA A 33 -2.36 -12.10 -0.62
C ALA A 33 -1.93 -13.53 -1.00
N THR A 34 -2.43 -14.54 -0.30
CA THR A 34 -2.12 -15.95 -0.58
C THR A 34 -2.56 -16.35 -1.99
N ARG A 35 -3.76 -15.95 -2.41
CA ARG A 35 -4.27 -16.23 -3.76
C ARG A 35 -3.50 -15.44 -4.82
N LEU A 36 -3.16 -14.18 -4.53
CA LEU A 36 -2.43 -13.32 -5.46
C LEU A 36 -0.99 -13.80 -5.66
N LEU A 37 -0.36 -14.35 -4.63
CA LEU A 37 0.99 -14.89 -4.71
C LEU A 37 1.07 -16.07 -5.70
N ALA A 38 0.06 -16.95 -5.72
CA ALA A 38 0.00 -18.03 -6.70
C ALA A 38 -0.01 -17.50 -8.15
N LEU A 39 -0.81 -16.46 -8.42
CA LEU A 39 -0.87 -15.80 -9.72
C LEU A 39 0.42 -15.03 -10.06
N ARG A 40 1.07 -14.42 -9.05
CA ARG A 40 2.36 -13.75 -9.23
C ARG A 40 3.42 -14.73 -9.70
N GLU A 41 3.45 -15.94 -9.14
CA GLU A 41 4.40 -16.97 -9.57
C GLU A 41 4.06 -17.56 -10.94
N GLU A 42 2.79 -17.79 -11.23
CA GLU A 42 2.31 -18.29 -12.52
C GLU A 42 2.65 -17.33 -13.66
N LEU A 43 2.49 -16.02 -13.44
CA LEU A 43 2.60 -14.97 -14.47
C LEU A 43 3.91 -14.18 -14.39
N LYS A 44 4.91 -14.64 -13.63
CA LYS A 44 6.12 -13.85 -13.29
C LYS A 44 6.97 -13.42 -14.48
N ASP A 45 6.89 -14.17 -15.59
CA ASP A 45 7.65 -13.90 -16.81
C ASP A 45 7.03 -12.75 -17.63
N GLU A 46 5.76 -12.43 -17.40
CA GLU A 46 5.03 -11.35 -18.11
C GLU A 46 4.64 -10.19 -17.20
N LEU A 47 4.38 -10.46 -15.91
CA LEU A 47 3.83 -9.49 -14.96
C LEU A 47 4.72 -9.34 -13.72
N GLU A 48 4.85 -8.09 -13.27
CA GLU A 48 5.36 -7.75 -11.94
C GLU A 48 4.18 -7.33 -11.06
N ILE A 49 3.59 -8.30 -10.35
CA ILE A 49 2.36 -8.10 -9.56
C ILE A 49 2.66 -7.58 -8.16
N VAL A 50 2.20 -6.38 -7.82
CA VAL A 50 2.36 -5.77 -6.49
C VAL A 50 0.99 -5.64 -5.84
N MET A 51 0.85 -6.13 -4.61
CA MET A 51 -0.44 -6.06 -3.91
C MET A 51 -0.73 -4.63 -3.47
N ARG A 52 -1.91 -4.12 -3.80
CA ARG A 52 -2.44 -2.87 -3.29
C ARG A 52 -2.88 -3.03 -1.82
N VAL A 53 -2.23 -2.30 -0.91
CA VAL A 53 -2.46 -2.33 0.55
C VAL A 53 -2.71 -0.90 1.04
N TYR A 54 -3.88 -0.34 0.74
CA TYR A 54 -4.23 1.03 1.11
C TYR A 54 -4.98 1.02 2.43
N PHE A 55 -4.48 1.72 3.44
CA PHE A 55 -5.13 1.77 4.75
C PHE A 55 -6.14 2.89 4.89
N GLU A 56 -6.06 3.91 4.05
CA GLU A 56 -6.84 5.13 4.18
C GLU A 56 -7.59 5.45 2.90
N LYS A 57 -8.62 6.29 3.04
CA LYS A 57 -9.45 6.76 1.94
C LYS A 57 -9.69 8.25 2.06
N PRO A 58 -9.09 9.09 1.20
CA PRO A 58 -9.38 10.52 1.21
C PRO A 58 -10.86 10.73 0.88
N ARG A 59 -11.58 11.47 1.73
CA ARG A 59 -13.00 11.78 1.57
C ARG A 59 -13.20 13.28 1.38
N THR A 60 -14.22 13.64 0.59
CA THR A 60 -14.72 15.01 0.46
C THR A 60 -15.75 15.36 1.55
N THR A 61 -16.41 14.35 2.12
CA THR A 61 -17.43 14.45 3.17
C THR A 61 -17.07 13.55 4.37
N VAL A 62 -17.93 13.52 5.39
CA VAL A 62 -17.78 12.61 6.54
C VAL A 62 -17.91 11.13 6.13
N GLY A 63 -17.08 10.28 6.74
CA GLY A 63 -17.09 8.83 6.56
C GLY A 63 -15.87 8.18 7.18
N TRP A 64 -15.86 6.84 7.22
CA TRP A 64 -14.74 6.07 7.77
C TRP A 64 -13.42 6.41 7.06
N LYS A 65 -12.43 6.86 7.82
CA LYS A 65 -11.16 7.40 7.30
C LYS A 65 -10.16 6.32 6.87
N GLY A 66 -10.27 5.12 7.43
CA GLY A 66 -9.34 4.04 7.16
C GLY A 66 -8.94 3.24 8.39
N LEU A 67 -8.27 2.11 8.17
CA LEU A 67 -7.83 1.18 9.20
C LEU A 67 -6.83 1.83 10.17
N ILE A 68 -5.94 2.69 9.67
CA ILE A 68 -5.01 3.41 10.54
C ILE A 68 -5.77 4.37 11.46
N ASN A 69 -6.74 5.11 10.94
CA ASN A 69 -7.46 6.10 11.73
C ASN A 69 -8.45 5.47 12.70
N ASP A 70 -9.21 4.47 12.28
CA ASP A 70 -10.32 3.89 13.04
C ASP A 70 -10.39 2.36 12.81
N PRO A 71 -9.45 1.59 13.40
CA PRO A 71 -9.29 0.16 13.11
C PRO A 71 -10.48 -0.70 13.51
N HIS A 72 -11.26 -0.25 14.51
CA HIS A 72 -12.41 -0.98 15.05
C HIS A 72 -13.73 -0.59 14.38
N MET A 73 -13.71 0.37 13.43
CA MET A 73 -14.88 0.86 12.70
C MET A 73 -16.03 1.34 13.61
N ASP A 74 -15.69 1.86 14.79
CA ASP A 74 -16.61 2.28 15.85
C ASP A 74 -16.45 3.76 16.23
N ASN A 75 -15.63 4.52 15.49
CA ASN A 75 -15.25 5.91 15.77
C ASN A 75 -14.46 6.09 17.08
N SER A 76 -13.79 5.04 17.58
CA SER A 76 -12.89 5.14 18.73
C SER A 76 -11.57 5.83 18.40
N PHE A 77 -11.20 5.88 17.12
CA PHE A 77 -9.98 6.50 16.60
C PHE A 77 -8.68 6.00 17.29
N GLN A 78 -8.60 4.68 17.53
CA GLN A 78 -7.43 4.05 18.15
C GLN A 78 -6.23 3.96 17.19
N ILE A 79 -5.65 5.11 16.83
CA ILE A 79 -4.60 5.22 15.79
C ILE A 79 -3.37 4.37 16.11
N ASN A 80 -2.99 4.25 17.39
CA ASN A 80 -1.88 3.40 17.80
C ASN A 80 -2.10 1.93 17.44
N ASP A 81 -3.34 1.43 17.58
CA ASP A 81 -3.68 0.07 17.19
C ASP A 81 -3.71 -0.05 15.67
N GLY A 82 -4.28 0.95 14.99
CA GLY A 82 -4.29 1.02 13.53
C GLY A 82 -2.90 0.95 12.90
N LEU A 83 -1.94 1.71 13.43
CA LEU A 83 -0.53 1.67 12.99
C LEU A 83 0.12 0.30 13.23
N ARG A 84 -0.11 -0.32 14.40
CA ARG A 84 0.43 -1.66 14.71
C ARG A 84 -0.15 -2.72 13.78
N ILE A 85 -1.46 -2.69 13.55
CA ILE A 85 -2.16 -3.60 12.64
C ILE A 85 -1.66 -3.41 11.21
N ALA A 86 -1.57 -2.17 10.74
CA ALA A 86 -1.09 -1.84 9.39
C ALA A 86 0.35 -2.33 9.16
N ARG A 87 1.26 -2.04 10.10
CA ARG A 87 2.66 -2.49 10.00
C ARG A 87 2.76 -4.01 10.06
N LYS A 88 2.03 -4.67 10.97
CA LYS A 88 2.03 -6.15 11.06
C LYS A 88 1.51 -6.80 9.78
N LEU A 89 0.46 -6.24 9.18
CA LEU A 89 -0.07 -6.74 7.91
C LEU A 89 0.94 -6.60 6.77
N LEU A 90 1.60 -5.44 6.66
CA LEU A 90 2.65 -5.25 5.65
C LEU A 90 3.82 -6.23 5.86
N LEU A 91 4.23 -6.47 7.11
CA LEU A 91 5.23 -7.50 7.42
C LEU A 91 4.77 -8.88 6.96
N ASP A 92 3.56 -9.30 7.35
CA ASP A 92 2.99 -10.61 6.97
C ASP A 92 2.95 -10.80 5.45
N ILE A 93 2.57 -9.76 4.70
CA ILE A 93 2.50 -9.78 3.23
C ILE A 93 3.92 -9.90 2.65
N ASN A 94 4.87 -9.09 3.11
CA ASN A 94 6.25 -9.15 2.60
C ASN A 94 6.96 -10.46 2.98
N ASP A 95 6.70 -11.01 4.17
CA ASP A 95 7.24 -12.31 4.62
C ASP A 95 6.77 -13.48 3.74
N SER A 96 5.60 -13.34 3.08
CA SER A 96 5.13 -14.31 2.09
C SER A 96 5.86 -14.23 0.73
N GLY A 97 6.65 -13.18 0.51
CA GLY A 97 7.32 -12.89 -0.76
C GLY A 97 6.52 -11.99 -1.71
N LEU A 98 5.32 -11.56 -1.31
CA LEU A 98 4.49 -10.64 -2.10
C LEU A 98 4.84 -9.18 -1.77
N PRO A 99 5.27 -8.35 -2.74
CA PRO A 99 5.51 -6.94 -2.49
C PRO A 99 4.20 -6.16 -2.30
N ALA A 100 4.23 -5.15 -1.42
CA ALA A 100 3.10 -4.28 -1.14
C ALA A 100 3.25 -2.87 -1.75
N ALA A 101 2.11 -2.27 -2.11
CA ALA A 101 1.97 -0.92 -2.62
C ALA A 101 0.97 -0.12 -1.78
N GLY A 102 1.32 1.12 -1.43
CA GLY A 102 0.46 2.01 -0.63
C GLY A 102 0.25 3.38 -1.26
N GLU A 103 -0.57 4.21 -0.61
CA GLU A 103 -0.71 5.63 -0.89
C GLU A 103 -0.29 6.41 0.34
N PHE A 104 0.53 7.45 0.15
CA PHE A 104 1.00 8.31 1.24
C PHE A 104 0.16 9.58 1.28
N LEU A 105 -0.70 9.69 2.29
CA LEU A 105 -1.65 10.81 2.47
C LEU A 105 -1.13 11.91 3.41
N ASP A 106 -0.07 11.65 4.16
CA ASP A 106 0.56 12.60 5.06
C ASP A 106 2.08 12.38 5.16
N MET A 107 2.72 13.24 5.97
CA MET A 107 4.17 13.28 6.14
C MET A 107 4.65 12.46 7.36
N ILE A 108 3.75 11.78 8.07
CA ILE A 108 4.04 11.11 9.36
C ILE A 108 3.99 9.60 9.20
N THR A 109 2.89 9.07 8.66
CA THR A 109 2.65 7.64 8.44
C THR A 109 3.76 6.93 7.64
N PRO A 110 4.47 7.56 6.67
CA PRO A 110 5.58 6.90 5.98
C PRO A 110 6.68 6.44 6.94
N GLN A 111 6.94 7.17 8.04
CA GLN A 111 7.97 6.79 9.03
C GLN A 111 7.69 5.44 9.72
N TYR A 112 6.43 4.99 9.69
CA TYR A 112 6.01 3.74 10.32
C TYR A 112 5.90 2.58 9.34
N LEU A 113 5.79 2.84 8.03
CA LEU A 113 5.32 1.85 7.06
C LEU A 113 6.14 1.80 5.76
N ALA A 114 6.86 2.87 5.40
CA ALA A 114 7.46 3.01 4.08
C ALA A 114 8.57 1.98 3.79
N ASP A 115 9.26 1.51 4.82
CA ASP A 115 10.28 0.45 4.72
C ASP A 115 9.71 -0.90 4.22
N LEU A 116 8.39 -1.06 4.24
CA LEU A 116 7.68 -2.27 3.82
C LEU A 116 6.88 -2.09 2.52
N MET A 117 7.03 -0.95 1.84
CA MET A 117 6.34 -0.66 0.58
C MET A 117 7.33 -0.68 -0.57
N SER A 118 7.03 -1.45 -1.62
CA SER A 118 7.83 -1.51 -2.85
C SER A 118 7.45 -0.44 -3.86
N TRP A 119 6.25 0.14 -3.72
CA TRP A 119 5.73 1.20 -4.57
C TRP A 119 4.77 2.09 -3.79
N GLY A 120 4.80 3.40 -4.05
CA GLY A 120 3.94 4.38 -3.40
C GLY A 120 3.20 5.26 -4.42
N ALA A 121 1.96 5.59 -4.10
CA ALA A 121 1.18 6.61 -4.81
C ALA A 121 1.12 7.93 -4.04
N ILE A 122 1.16 9.03 -4.80
CA ILE A 122 0.59 10.31 -4.39
C ILE A 122 -0.74 10.47 -5.14
N GLY A 123 -1.84 10.62 -4.41
CA GLY A 123 -3.18 10.67 -4.98
C GLY A 123 -3.43 11.90 -5.84
N ALA A 124 -4.46 11.83 -6.69
CA ALA A 124 -4.84 12.94 -7.57
C ALA A 124 -5.16 14.25 -6.82
N ARG A 125 -5.63 14.14 -5.57
CA ARG A 125 -5.95 15.31 -4.72
C ARG A 125 -4.72 15.93 -4.05
N THR A 126 -3.58 15.26 -4.07
CA THR A 126 -2.34 15.69 -3.40
C THR A 126 -1.15 15.83 -4.35
N THR A 127 -1.28 15.46 -5.63
CA THR A 127 -0.20 15.59 -6.63
C THR A 127 0.27 17.04 -6.86
N GLU A 128 -0.61 18.03 -6.66
CA GLU A 128 -0.27 19.45 -6.74
C GLU A 128 0.25 20.03 -5.42
N SER A 129 0.18 19.27 -4.32
CA SER A 129 0.67 19.70 -3.02
C SER A 129 2.19 19.67 -2.98
N GLN A 130 2.81 20.83 -2.73
CA GLN A 130 4.28 20.93 -2.65
C GLN A 130 4.86 19.97 -1.60
N VAL A 131 4.27 19.89 -0.41
CA VAL A 131 4.81 19.03 0.65
C VAL A 131 4.72 17.54 0.31
N HIS A 132 3.75 17.12 -0.52
CA HIS A 132 3.69 15.74 -1.00
C HIS A 132 4.73 15.46 -2.09
N ARG A 133 5.08 16.46 -2.91
CA ARG A 133 6.20 16.36 -3.86
C ARG A 133 7.54 16.28 -3.13
N GLU A 134 7.70 17.06 -2.06
CA GLU A 134 8.86 17.00 -1.17
C GLU A 134 8.96 15.62 -0.50
N LEU A 135 7.85 15.12 0.06
CA LEU A 135 7.79 13.75 0.57
C LEU A 135 8.23 12.72 -0.48
N ALA A 136 7.67 12.80 -1.69
CA ALA A 136 8.00 11.87 -2.77
C ALA A 136 9.48 11.88 -3.15
N SER A 137 10.19 13.00 -2.96
CA SER A 137 11.63 13.07 -3.21
C SER A 137 12.49 12.35 -2.16
N GLY A 138 11.93 12.09 -0.97
CA GLY A 138 12.60 11.39 0.13
C GLY A 138 12.18 9.92 0.32
N LEU A 139 11.25 9.41 -0.49
CA LEU A 139 10.85 8.00 -0.44
C LEU A 139 11.92 7.11 -1.09
N SER A 140 12.17 5.95 -0.47
CA SER A 140 13.23 4.99 -0.85
C SER A 140 12.89 4.13 -2.06
#